data_AF-D8LXJ1-F1
#
_entry.id   AF-D8LXJ1-F1
#
_cell.length_a   1.000
_cell.length_b   1.000
_cell.length_c   1.000
_cell.angle_alpha   90.00
_cell.angle_beta   90.00
_cell.angle_gamma   90.00
#
_symmetry.space_group_name_H-M   'P 1'
#
loop_
_entity.id
_entity.type
_entity.pdbx_description
1 polymer ?
#
loop_
_entity_poly.entity_id
_entity_poly.type
_entity_poly.pdbx_seq_one_letter_code
_entity_poly.pdbx_strand_id
1 'polypeptide(L)'
;MELFSCILADWDISLFYNLESIEIGDNCFKSVKTFKINGLDRLETIKIAENSFTQVTNQYVIFELDKAVPAAYRADKSFSITSCPSLKSIVIERYCFADFAGSFELKELPSLTSLKIGVCDTDTCCFLWNSFVIENLPQLEEIELGRWAFSLSLSTKINNLPQLKVLKLGWGAISGSYQSETSKLEMRNLPSLHSITLYGDDNFCDVKELVLENIMNVQNVNIIKDQNSSLFNNLKRISITNVSSKLTDLFKHDKHFQ
;
A
#
# COMPACT_ATOMS: atom_id res chain seq x y z
N MET A 1 -1.63 33.92 -3.36
CA MET A 1 -2.98 33.35 -3.16
C MET A 1 -2.98 32.69 -1.81
N GLU A 2 -3.66 33.29 -0.84
CA GLU A 2 -3.83 32.72 0.50
C GLU A 2 -4.70 31.46 0.36
N LEU A 3 -4.09 30.30 0.57
CA LEU A 3 -4.81 29.04 0.70
C LEU A 3 -5.56 29.09 2.03
N PHE A 4 -6.89 29.05 1.97
CA PHE A 4 -7.72 28.81 3.15
C PHE A 4 -7.17 27.58 3.89
N SER A 5 -6.59 27.77 5.07
CA SER A 5 -6.22 26.68 5.95
C SER A 5 -7.51 25.97 6.34
N CYS A 6 -7.74 24.80 5.74
CA CYS A 6 -8.91 24.00 6.07
C CYS A 6 -8.81 23.55 7.54
N ILE A 7 -9.66 24.11 8.40
CA ILE A 7 -9.74 23.83 9.85
C ILE A 7 -10.62 22.59 10.13
N LEU A 8 -10.90 21.76 9.12
CA LEU A 8 -11.71 20.56 9.32
C LEU A 8 -10.94 19.58 10.23
N ALA A 9 -11.45 19.40 11.46
CA ALA A 9 -10.99 18.35 12.36
C ALA A 9 -11.52 16.98 11.92
N ASP A 10 -12.70 16.95 11.31
CA ASP A 10 -13.39 15.76 10.82
C ASP A 10 -13.78 15.93 9.34
N TRP A 11 -13.44 14.94 8.52
CA TRP A 11 -13.87 14.82 7.12
C TRP A 11 -15.17 14.02 7.07
N ASP A 12 -16.33 14.68 7.14
CA ASP A 12 -17.63 14.04 6.94
C ASP A 12 -18.26 14.51 5.63
N ILE A 13 -18.34 13.59 4.68
CA ILE A 13 -18.95 13.80 3.36
C ILE A 13 -20.18 12.91 3.14
N SER A 14 -20.75 12.35 4.21
CA SER A 14 -21.90 11.43 4.15
C SER A 14 -23.15 12.04 3.49
N LEU A 15 -23.28 13.38 3.51
CA LEU A 15 -24.42 14.09 2.93
C LEU A 15 -24.35 14.27 1.41
N PHE A 16 -23.20 13.98 0.78
CA PHE A 16 -23.02 14.13 -0.67
C PHE A 16 -23.35 12.82 -1.40
N TYR A 17 -24.59 12.36 -1.29
CA TYR A 17 -25.07 11.08 -1.86
C TYR A 17 -25.01 11.00 -3.39
N ASN A 18 -24.90 12.14 -4.08
CA ASN A 18 -24.70 12.21 -5.53
C ASN A 18 -23.22 12.38 -5.94
N LEU A 19 -22.28 12.31 -4.99
CA LEU A 19 -20.87 12.54 -5.28
C LEU A 19 -20.31 11.39 -6.13
N GLU A 20 -19.77 11.74 -7.30
CA GLU A 20 -19.18 10.77 -8.24
C GLU A 20 -17.65 10.79 -8.20
N SER A 21 -17.04 11.93 -7.84
CA SER A 21 -15.58 12.07 -7.82
C SER A 21 -15.11 12.94 -6.65
N ILE A 22 -14.01 12.53 -6.04
CA ILE A 22 -13.25 13.34 -5.07
C ILE A 22 -11.87 13.61 -5.65
N GLU A 23 -11.52 14.89 -5.77
CA GLU A 23 -10.17 15.32 -6.13
C GLU A 23 -9.65 16.29 -5.06
N ILE A 24 -8.50 15.96 -4.50
CA ILE A 24 -7.83 16.73 -3.45
C ILE A 24 -6.50 17.20 -4.02
N GLY A 25 -6.30 18.53 -4.03
CA GLY A 25 -5.07 19.14 -4.53
C GLY A 25 -3.90 19.02 -3.57
N ASP A 26 -2.73 19.46 -4.00
CA ASP A 26 -1.50 19.35 -3.21
C ASP A 26 -1.60 20.06 -1.86
N ASN A 27 -0.85 19.56 -0.87
CA ASN A 27 -0.67 20.20 0.44
C ASN A 27 -1.96 20.41 1.25
N CYS A 28 -3.01 19.64 0.99
CA CYS A 28 -4.31 19.84 1.63
C CYS A 28 -4.47 19.03 2.92
N PHE A 29 -5.38 19.50 3.80
CA PHE A 29 -5.90 18.72 4.95
C PHE A 29 -4.86 18.18 5.97
N LYS A 30 -3.73 18.87 6.16
CA LYS A 30 -2.64 18.47 7.08
C LYS A 30 -3.08 18.23 8.54
N SER A 31 -4.17 18.89 8.97
CA SER A 31 -4.71 18.78 10.33
C SER A 31 -5.67 17.60 10.53
N VAL A 32 -6.19 17.01 9.44
CA VAL A 32 -7.15 15.90 9.51
C VAL A 32 -6.46 14.67 10.08
N LYS A 33 -7.11 14.03 11.06
CA LYS A 33 -6.64 12.78 11.66
C LYS A 33 -7.30 11.56 11.06
N THR A 34 -8.58 11.67 10.72
CA THR A 34 -9.36 10.55 10.22
C THR A 34 -9.87 10.87 8.82
N PHE A 35 -9.37 10.15 7.82
CA PHE A 35 -9.95 10.13 6.49
C PHE A 35 -10.92 8.96 6.41
N LYS A 36 -12.22 9.25 6.38
CA LYS A 36 -13.26 8.23 6.36
C LYS A 36 -14.29 8.51 5.29
N ILE A 37 -14.53 7.52 4.45
CA ILE A 37 -15.61 7.51 3.47
C ILE A 37 -16.40 6.22 3.69
N ASN A 38 -17.71 6.35 3.90
CA ASN A 38 -18.59 5.19 4.08
C ASN A 38 -19.92 5.43 3.39
N GLY A 39 -20.36 4.49 2.54
CA GLY A 39 -21.72 4.49 1.99
C GLY A 39 -21.97 5.48 0.85
N LEU A 40 -20.93 5.92 0.12
CA LEU A 40 -21.11 6.79 -1.05
C LEU A 40 -21.36 5.95 -2.30
N ASP A 41 -22.63 5.60 -2.50
CA ASP A 41 -23.08 4.66 -3.54
C ASP A 41 -22.75 5.08 -4.97
N ARG A 42 -22.60 6.37 -5.24
CA ARG A 42 -22.28 6.90 -6.57
C ARG A 42 -20.82 7.26 -6.76
N LEU A 43 -19.99 7.18 -5.71
CA LEU A 43 -18.60 7.59 -5.81
C LEU A 43 -17.85 6.61 -6.70
N GLU A 44 -17.28 7.11 -7.79
CA GLU A 44 -16.55 6.32 -8.78
C GLU A 44 -15.03 6.49 -8.67
N THR A 45 -14.54 7.68 -8.32
CA THR A 45 -13.10 7.97 -8.30
C THR A 45 -12.66 8.79 -7.11
N ILE A 46 -11.50 8.46 -6.56
CA ILE A 46 -10.78 9.27 -5.56
C ILE A 46 -9.38 9.55 -6.07
N LYS A 47 -8.99 10.83 -6.06
CA LYS A 47 -7.61 11.28 -6.31
C LYS A 47 -7.13 12.20 -5.20
N ILE A 48 -5.97 11.91 -4.66
CA ILE A 48 -5.34 12.69 -3.58
C ILE A 48 -3.94 13.07 -4.01
N ALA A 49 -3.69 14.37 -4.22
CA ALA A 49 -2.42 14.89 -4.69
C ALA A 49 -1.40 15.12 -3.56
N GLU A 50 -0.15 15.35 -3.95
CA GLU A 50 1.05 15.28 -3.11
C GLU A 50 0.94 16.03 -1.77
N ASN A 51 1.58 15.50 -0.72
CA ASN A 51 1.70 16.14 0.60
C ASN A 51 0.35 16.43 1.29
N SER A 52 -0.71 15.70 0.93
CA SER A 52 -2.02 15.83 1.55
C SER A 52 -2.20 14.91 2.75
N PHE A 53 -2.99 15.34 3.73
CA PHE A 53 -3.24 14.59 4.97
C PHE A 53 -1.98 14.22 5.73
N THR A 54 -0.97 15.08 5.75
CA THR A 54 0.21 14.85 6.58
C THR A 54 0.79 16.12 7.17
N GLN A 55 1.38 15.98 8.35
CA GLN A 55 2.25 17.02 8.93
C GLN A 55 3.74 16.75 8.67
N VAL A 56 4.05 15.58 8.10
CA VAL A 56 5.41 15.12 7.81
C VAL A 56 5.61 15.22 6.30
N THR A 57 6.28 16.29 5.87
CA THR A 57 6.52 16.55 4.45
C THR A 57 7.84 15.92 3.97
N ASN A 58 8.05 15.87 2.65
CA ASN A 58 9.18 15.21 1.98
C ASN A 58 10.55 15.51 2.63
N GLN A 59 10.74 16.75 3.12
CA GLN A 59 12.01 17.20 3.69
C GLN A 59 12.36 16.51 5.02
N TYR A 60 11.37 15.97 5.74
CA TYR A 60 11.59 15.27 7.00
C TYR A 60 11.89 13.77 6.81
N VAL A 61 11.32 13.13 5.79
CA VAL A 61 11.43 11.67 5.59
C VAL A 61 12.77 11.27 4.97
N ILE A 62 13.35 12.12 4.10
CA ILE A 62 14.53 11.79 3.29
C ILE A 62 15.83 11.79 4.10
N PHE A 63 15.96 12.61 5.15
CA PHE A 63 17.27 12.84 5.79
C PHE A 63 17.48 12.10 7.12
N GLU A 64 16.42 11.65 7.79
CA GLU A 64 16.54 11.00 9.09
C GLU A 64 15.47 9.93 9.30
N LEU A 65 15.29 8.97 8.39
CA LEU A 65 14.27 7.91 8.56
C LEU A 65 14.34 7.29 9.97
N ASP A 66 15.52 6.92 10.48
CA ASP A 66 15.66 6.32 11.82
C ASP A 66 15.28 7.23 13.02
N LYS A 67 15.33 8.57 12.88
CA LYS A 67 14.98 9.52 13.97
C LYS A 67 13.64 10.22 13.76
N ALA A 68 13.27 10.49 12.52
CA ALA A 68 12.00 11.10 12.12
C ALA A 68 10.85 10.10 12.24
N VAL A 69 11.11 8.80 12.07
CA VAL A 69 10.09 7.75 12.08
C VAL A 69 9.30 7.69 13.41
N PRO A 70 9.92 7.72 14.60
CA PRO A 70 9.15 7.73 15.85
C PRO A 70 8.34 9.01 16.07
N ALA A 71 8.85 10.18 15.66
CA ALA A 71 8.16 11.47 15.83
C ALA A 71 6.98 11.64 14.86
N ALA A 72 7.06 10.99 13.70
CA ALA A 72 6.04 10.96 12.67
C ALA A 72 4.94 9.91 12.92
N TYR A 73 5.18 8.93 13.79
CA TYR A 73 4.21 7.88 14.09
C TYR A 73 2.95 8.43 14.80
N ARG A 74 1.79 8.35 14.16
CA ARG A 74 0.50 8.78 14.75
C ARG A 74 -0.56 7.69 14.71
N ALA A 75 -0.63 6.91 15.79
CA ALA A 75 -1.67 5.89 15.97
C ALA A 75 -3.09 6.47 16.07
N ASP A 76 -3.22 7.77 16.36
CA ASP A 76 -4.51 8.49 16.37
C ASP A 76 -5.01 8.87 14.97
N LYS A 77 -4.23 8.62 13.90
CA LYS A 77 -4.59 8.94 12.52
C LYS A 77 -4.94 7.69 11.71
N SER A 78 -6.09 7.71 11.03
CA SER A 78 -6.66 6.52 10.38
C SER A 78 -7.27 6.81 9.01
N PHE A 79 -7.20 5.82 8.12
CA PHE A 79 -7.70 5.87 6.75
C PHE A 79 -8.70 4.73 6.52
N SER A 80 -9.91 5.05 6.08
CA SER A 80 -10.93 4.05 5.76
C SER A 80 -11.82 4.46 4.61
N ILE A 81 -12.01 3.55 3.65
CA ILE A 81 -13.01 3.67 2.59
C ILE A 81 -13.81 2.37 2.58
N THR A 82 -15.08 2.46 2.93
CA THR A 82 -15.96 1.29 3.09
C THR A 82 -17.30 1.48 2.39
N SER A 83 -17.93 0.39 1.97
CA SER A 83 -19.31 0.39 1.48
C SER A 83 -19.54 1.39 0.32
N CYS A 84 -18.59 1.47 -0.61
CA CYS A 84 -18.68 2.34 -1.80
C CYS A 84 -18.81 1.45 -3.05
N PRO A 85 -20.02 0.96 -3.37
CA PRO A 85 -20.23 -0.06 -4.38
C PRO A 85 -19.83 0.35 -5.80
N SER A 86 -19.87 1.65 -6.11
CA SER A 86 -19.51 2.17 -7.44
C SER A 86 -18.06 2.61 -7.57
N LEU A 87 -17.25 2.52 -6.50
CA LEU A 87 -15.88 3.04 -6.52
C LEU A 87 -15.00 2.17 -7.42
N LYS A 88 -14.45 2.77 -8.49
CA LYS A 88 -13.67 2.09 -9.53
C LYS A 88 -12.16 2.31 -9.38
N SER A 89 -11.74 3.48 -8.90
CA SER A 89 -10.33 3.86 -8.86
C SER A 89 -9.98 4.69 -7.63
N ILE A 90 -8.86 4.35 -6.98
CA ILE A 90 -8.23 5.14 -5.94
C ILE A 90 -6.81 5.47 -6.38
N VAL A 91 -6.47 6.76 -6.41
CA VAL A 91 -5.12 7.26 -6.67
C VAL A 91 -4.70 8.15 -5.51
N ILE A 92 -3.60 7.82 -4.87
CA ILE A 92 -2.97 8.60 -3.80
C ILE A 92 -1.55 8.90 -4.25
N GLU A 93 -1.18 10.17 -4.33
CA GLU A 93 0.15 10.59 -4.73
C GLU A 93 1.14 10.58 -3.55
N ARG A 94 2.35 11.07 -3.79
CA ARG A 94 3.48 10.92 -2.87
C ARG A 94 3.26 11.70 -1.57
N TYR A 95 3.80 11.16 -0.50
CA TYR A 95 3.84 11.71 0.86
C TYR A 95 2.46 12.00 1.45
N CYS A 96 1.40 11.44 0.88
CA CYS A 96 0.09 11.50 1.48
C CYS A 96 0.04 10.57 2.68
N PHE A 97 -0.62 10.99 3.76
CA PHE A 97 -0.78 10.14 4.95
C PHE A 97 0.54 9.62 5.54
N ALA A 98 1.66 10.34 5.32
CA ALA A 98 3.00 9.89 5.72
C ALA A 98 3.19 9.75 7.24
N ASP A 99 2.31 10.35 8.05
CA ASP A 99 2.28 10.26 9.51
C ASP A 99 1.14 9.36 10.02
N PHE A 100 0.38 8.68 9.15
CA PHE A 100 -0.71 7.80 9.57
C PHE A 100 -0.16 6.46 10.06
N ALA A 101 -0.60 6.04 11.25
CA ALA A 101 -0.20 4.75 11.84
C ALA A 101 -1.34 4.02 12.57
N GLY A 102 -2.57 4.53 12.46
CA GLY A 102 -3.77 3.86 12.97
C GLY A 102 -4.29 2.79 12.00
N SER A 103 -5.62 2.67 11.88
CA SER A 103 -6.22 1.72 10.95
C SER A 103 -6.08 2.19 9.49
N PHE A 104 -5.87 1.23 8.60
CA PHE A 104 -5.99 1.36 7.16
C PHE A 104 -7.02 0.32 6.68
N GLU A 105 -8.12 0.76 6.07
CA GLU A 105 -9.19 -0.14 5.64
C GLU A 105 -9.73 0.20 4.25
N LEU A 106 -9.78 -0.81 3.37
CA LEU A 106 -10.52 -0.82 2.12
C LEU A 106 -11.44 -2.05 2.11
N LYS A 107 -12.76 -1.85 2.30
CA LYS A 107 -13.73 -2.96 2.43
C LYS A 107 -15.02 -2.69 1.67
N GLU A 108 -15.67 -3.75 1.20
CA GLU A 108 -16.96 -3.65 0.51
C GLU A 108 -16.90 -2.69 -0.70
N LEU A 109 -15.86 -2.88 -1.54
CA LEU A 109 -15.62 -2.11 -2.77
C LEU A 109 -15.72 -3.04 -3.99
N PRO A 110 -16.91 -3.60 -4.29
CA PRO A 110 -17.08 -4.63 -5.31
C PRO A 110 -16.70 -4.19 -6.73
N SER A 111 -16.71 -2.88 -7.03
CA SER A 111 -16.36 -2.34 -8.36
C SER A 111 -14.94 -1.80 -8.45
N LEU A 112 -14.12 -1.90 -7.40
CA LEU A 112 -12.78 -1.32 -7.39
C LEU A 112 -11.88 -2.12 -8.35
N THR A 113 -11.35 -1.45 -9.37
CA THR A 113 -10.53 -2.06 -10.43
C THR A 113 -9.05 -1.66 -10.33
N SER A 114 -8.75 -0.50 -9.75
CA SER A 114 -7.38 0.01 -9.66
C SER A 114 -7.12 0.69 -8.31
N LEU A 115 -5.99 0.32 -7.69
CA LEU A 115 -5.46 0.96 -6.50
C LEU A 115 -4.01 1.40 -6.77
N LYS A 116 -3.77 2.72 -6.76
CA LYS A 116 -2.45 3.31 -6.97
C LYS A 116 -2.09 4.20 -5.79
N ILE A 117 -0.98 3.90 -5.13
CA ILE A 117 -0.46 4.69 -4.01
C ILE A 117 1.00 5.01 -4.32
N GLY A 118 1.24 6.23 -4.81
CA GLY A 118 2.53 6.70 -5.30
C GLY A 118 2.91 6.18 -6.67
N VAL A 119 4.20 6.30 -6.99
CA VAL A 119 4.81 5.83 -8.24
C VAL A 119 6.03 4.99 -7.88
N CYS A 120 6.24 3.84 -8.55
CA CYS A 120 7.26 2.87 -8.15
C CYS A 120 8.72 3.36 -8.23
N ASP A 121 9.01 4.36 -9.06
CA ASP A 121 10.35 4.88 -9.34
C ASP A 121 10.73 6.11 -8.50
N THR A 122 9.82 6.60 -7.66
CA THR A 122 10.06 7.78 -6.81
C THR A 122 9.60 7.55 -5.38
N ASP A 123 10.24 8.28 -4.47
CA ASP A 123 9.97 8.23 -3.04
C ASP A 123 8.50 8.60 -2.79
N THR A 124 7.73 7.64 -2.26
CA THR A 124 6.29 7.79 -2.00
C THR A 124 6.01 7.99 -0.54
N CYS A 125 6.55 7.16 0.36
CA CYS A 125 6.44 7.34 1.82
C CYS A 125 5.01 7.56 2.35
N CYS A 126 3.99 7.00 1.69
CA CYS A 126 2.64 6.95 2.25
C CYS A 126 2.58 5.86 3.32
N PHE A 127 1.66 5.95 4.28
CA PHE A 127 1.28 4.87 5.21
C PHE A 127 2.43 4.03 5.82
N LEU A 128 3.55 4.69 6.19
CA LEU A 128 4.83 4.09 6.60
C LEU A 128 4.80 3.13 7.80
N TRP A 129 3.69 2.99 8.52
CA TRP A 129 3.54 2.05 9.64
C TRP A 129 2.27 1.22 9.56
N ASN A 130 1.46 1.42 8.52
CA ASN A 130 0.21 0.71 8.41
C ASN A 130 0.45 -0.69 7.86
N SER A 131 -0.38 -1.62 8.33
CA SER A 131 -0.54 -2.92 7.70
C SER A 131 -1.30 -2.74 6.38
N PHE A 132 -0.80 -3.33 5.30
CA PHE A 132 -1.48 -3.32 4.00
C PHE A 132 -2.36 -4.56 3.88
N VAL A 133 -3.65 -4.42 4.17
CA VAL A 133 -4.61 -5.53 4.14
C VAL A 133 -5.68 -5.26 3.09
N ILE A 134 -5.58 -5.99 1.98
CA ILE A 134 -6.52 -5.95 0.87
C ILE A 134 -7.07 -7.35 0.63
N GLU A 135 -8.35 -7.55 0.94
CA GLU A 135 -9.00 -8.85 0.87
C GLU A 135 -10.39 -8.75 0.27
N ASN A 136 -10.80 -9.77 -0.51
CA ASN A 136 -12.16 -9.93 -1.04
C ASN A 136 -12.63 -8.78 -1.95
N LEU A 137 -11.76 -8.28 -2.83
CA LEU A 137 -12.13 -7.30 -3.86
C LEU A 137 -12.23 -8.00 -5.23
N PRO A 138 -13.45 -8.35 -5.68
CA PRO A 138 -13.66 -9.28 -6.79
C PRO A 138 -13.29 -8.72 -8.16
N GLN A 139 -13.22 -7.39 -8.32
CA GLN A 139 -12.93 -6.72 -9.60
C GLN A 139 -11.55 -6.05 -9.63
N LEU A 140 -10.76 -6.14 -8.57
CA LEU A 140 -9.47 -5.44 -8.49
C LEU A 140 -8.48 -6.07 -9.46
N GLU A 141 -8.00 -5.30 -10.44
CA GLU A 141 -7.14 -5.78 -11.53
C GLU A 141 -5.67 -5.37 -11.37
N GLU A 142 -5.43 -4.17 -10.84
CA GLU A 142 -4.09 -3.58 -10.70
C GLU A 142 -3.89 -3.01 -9.30
N ILE A 143 -2.76 -3.38 -8.68
CA ILE A 143 -2.21 -2.73 -7.50
C ILE A 143 -0.84 -2.15 -7.85
N GLU A 144 -0.66 -0.87 -7.60
CA GLU A 144 0.62 -0.17 -7.73
C GLU A 144 0.95 0.55 -6.43
N LEU A 145 2.05 0.15 -5.80
CA LEU A 145 2.57 0.77 -4.58
C LEU A 145 3.94 1.37 -4.86
N GLY A 146 4.10 2.65 -4.58
CA GLY A 146 5.34 3.39 -4.71
C GLY A 146 6.37 3.07 -3.63
N ARG A 147 7.55 3.69 -3.71
CA ARG A 147 8.64 3.43 -2.76
C ARG A 147 8.20 3.74 -1.32
N TRP A 148 8.35 2.76 -0.44
CA TRP A 148 8.00 2.84 0.99
C TRP A 148 6.51 3.12 1.31
N ALA A 149 5.56 2.86 0.40
CA ALA A 149 4.14 3.18 0.61
C ALA A 149 3.41 2.43 1.75
N PHE A 150 3.97 1.34 2.25
CA PHE A 150 3.56 0.58 3.45
C PHE A 150 4.81 -0.08 4.06
N SER A 151 5.89 0.70 4.14
CA SER A 151 7.10 0.25 4.82
C SER A 151 6.80 -0.12 6.27
N LEU A 152 7.67 -0.88 6.93
CA LEU A 152 7.52 -1.25 8.35
C LEU A 152 6.17 -1.93 8.69
N SER A 153 5.55 -2.60 7.72
CA SER A 153 4.28 -3.30 7.90
C SER A 153 4.43 -4.45 8.90
N LEU A 154 3.45 -4.59 9.78
CA LEU A 154 3.34 -5.77 10.65
C LEU A 154 2.59 -6.90 9.97
N SER A 155 1.65 -6.58 9.09
CA SER A 155 0.79 -7.56 8.42
C SER A 155 0.45 -7.05 7.03
N THR A 156 0.96 -7.73 6.01
CA THR A 156 0.60 -7.49 4.61
C THR A 156 -0.22 -8.66 4.11
N LYS A 157 -1.44 -8.39 3.64
CA LYS A 157 -2.36 -9.40 3.08
C LYS A 157 -2.88 -8.95 1.73
N ILE A 158 -2.71 -9.81 0.73
CA ILE A 158 -3.24 -9.63 -0.62
C ILE A 158 -4.00 -10.92 -0.96
N ASN A 159 -5.26 -10.99 -0.53
CA ASN A 159 -6.01 -12.25 -0.50
C ASN A 159 -7.33 -12.18 -1.26
N ASN A 160 -7.72 -13.28 -1.90
CA ASN A 160 -9.02 -13.44 -2.55
C ASN A 160 -9.32 -12.31 -3.56
N LEU A 161 -8.36 -12.07 -4.46
CA LEU A 161 -8.47 -11.08 -5.54
C LEU A 161 -8.50 -11.84 -6.88
N PRO A 162 -9.66 -12.40 -7.27
CA PRO A 162 -9.75 -13.32 -8.41
C PRO A 162 -9.41 -12.66 -9.76
N GLN A 163 -9.53 -11.34 -9.86
CA GLN A 163 -9.25 -10.58 -11.09
C GLN A 163 -7.91 -9.82 -11.05
N LEU A 164 -7.12 -9.93 -9.97
CA LEU A 164 -5.84 -9.22 -9.89
C LEU A 164 -4.89 -9.77 -10.94
N LYS A 165 -4.47 -8.94 -11.89
CA LYS A 165 -3.58 -9.29 -13.01
C LYS A 165 -2.16 -8.81 -12.78
N VAL A 166 -2.03 -7.62 -12.19
CA VAL A 166 -0.76 -6.89 -12.09
C VAL A 166 -0.52 -6.41 -10.67
N LEU A 167 0.66 -6.72 -10.14
CA LEU A 167 1.19 -6.18 -8.89
C LEU A 167 2.52 -5.46 -9.17
N LYS A 168 2.57 -4.16 -8.86
CA LYS A 168 3.79 -3.35 -8.97
C LYS A 168 4.17 -2.81 -7.60
N LEU A 169 5.42 -2.99 -7.22
CA LEU A 169 5.95 -2.58 -5.92
C LEU A 169 7.23 -1.77 -6.11
N GLY A 170 7.28 -0.58 -5.54
CA GLY A 170 8.48 0.24 -5.37
C GLY A 170 9.40 -0.30 -4.28
N TRP A 171 10.60 0.27 -4.18
CA TRP A 171 11.61 -0.08 -3.17
C TRP A 171 10.96 -0.10 -1.79
N GLY A 172 11.08 -1.23 -1.08
CA GLY A 172 10.58 -1.34 0.29
C GLY A 172 9.09 -1.05 0.47
N ALA A 173 8.28 -1.13 -0.60
CA ALA A 173 6.88 -0.74 -0.58
C ALA A 173 6.06 -1.49 0.48
N ILE A 174 6.40 -2.75 0.77
CA ILE A 174 5.74 -3.59 1.77
C ILE A 174 6.76 -4.32 2.65
N SER A 175 7.86 -3.64 3.00
CA SER A 175 8.85 -4.16 3.94
C SER A 175 8.22 -4.38 5.31
N GLY A 176 8.70 -5.40 6.02
CA GLY A 176 8.31 -5.66 7.40
C GLY A 176 8.93 -4.66 8.37
N SER A 177 8.32 -4.52 9.56
CA SER A 177 8.96 -3.79 10.65
C SER A 177 10.17 -4.54 11.17
N TYR A 178 11.35 -3.92 11.15
CA TYR A 178 12.58 -4.47 11.74
C TYR A 178 12.48 -4.65 13.27
N GLN A 179 11.54 -3.97 13.92
CA GLN A 179 11.25 -4.11 15.35
C GLN A 179 10.33 -5.29 15.66
N SER A 180 9.71 -5.90 14.63
CA SER A 180 8.77 -7.00 14.78
C SER A 180 9.42 -8.35 14.49
N GLU A 181 9.16 -9.31 15.38
CA GLU A 181 9.54 -10.71 15.19
C GLU A 181 8.44 -11.54 14.51
N THR A 182 7.31 -10.91 14.22
CA THR A 182 6.08 -11.56 13.72
C THR A 182 5.54 -10.94 12.44
N SER A 183 6.29 -10.03 11.80
CA SER A 183 5.86 -9.42 10.54
C SER A 183 5.55 -10.50 9.50
N LYS A 184 4.40 -10.38 8.84
CA LYS A 184 3.89 -11.41 7.94
C LYS A 184 3.45 -10.83 6.62
N LEU A 185 3.89 -11.45 5.53
CA LEU A 185 3.35 -11.26 4.19
C LEU A 185 2.56 -12.50 3.79
N GLU A 186 1.31 -12.30 3.41
CA GLU A 186 0.41 -13.35 2.95
C GLU A 186 -0.22 -12.95 1.61
N MET A 187 -0.08 -13.82 0.61
CA MET A 187 -0.75 -13.69 -0.68
C MET A 187 -1.47 -15.01 -0.96
N ARG A 188 -2.80 -14.99 -1.03
CA ARG A 188 -3.61 -16.18 -1.26
C ARG A 188 -4.68 -15.96 -2.31
N ASN A 189 -4.97 -17.01 -3.08
CA ASN A 189 -6.10 -17.07 -4.01
C ASN A 189 -6.07 -15.90 -5.00
N LEU A 190 -4.97 -15.85 -5.77
CA LEU A 190 -4.72 -14.85 -6.81
C LEU A 190 -4.63 -15.55 -8.17
N PRO A 191 -5.72 -16.22 -8.63
CA PRO A 191 -5.67 -17.08 -9.81
C PRO A 191 -5.38 -16.31 -11.10
N SER A 192 -5.71 -15.03 -11.21
CA SER A 192 -5.43 -14.24 -12.43
C SER A 192 -4.09 -13.51 -12.40
N LEU A 193 -3.33 -13.59 -11.30
CA LEU A 193 -2.09 -12.82 -11.16
C LEU A 193 -1.06 -13.34 -12.14
N HIS A 194 -0.65 -12.47 -13.06
CA HIS A 194 0.15 -12.86 -14.22
C HIS A 194 1.48 -12.10 -14.29
N SER A 195 1.51 -10.87 -13.77
CA SER A 195 2.70 -10.02 -13.76
C SER A 195 2.97 -9.45 -12.37
N ILE A 196 4.21 -9.61 -11.92
CA ILE A 196 4.76 -8.93 -10.75
C ILE A 196 5.96 -8.12 -11.21
N THR A 197 5.98 -6.83 -10.90
CA THR A 197 7.13 -5.95 -11.15
C THR A 197 7.61 -5.35 -9.84
N LEU A 198 8.89 -5.54 -9.54
CA LEU A 198 9.56 -5.05 -8.35
C LEU A 198 10.58 -4.01 -8.79
N TYR A 199 10.41 -2.77 -8.34
CA TYR A 199 11.36 -1.68 -8.56
C TYR A 199 12.20 -1.50 -7.30
N GLY A 200 13.49 -1.26 -7.49
CA GLY A 200 14.47 -1.19 -6.42
C GLY A 200 14.69 -2.53 -5.72
N ASP A 201 15.16 -2.45 -4.48
CA ASP A 201 15.47 -3.59 -3.64
C ASP A 201 14.60 -3.58 -2.37
N ASP A 202 14.81 -4.55 -1.47
CA ASP A 202 14.19 -4.61 -0.14
C ASP A 202 12.65 -4.59 -0.11
N ASN A 203 11.96 -4.90 -1.22
CA ASN A 203 10.49 -4.86 -1.29
C ASN A 203 9.83 -5.67 -0.18
N PHE A 204 10.50 -6.74 0.28
CA PHE A 204 10.05 -7.65 1.33
C PHE A 204 11.09 -7.79 2.46
N CYS A 205 11.99 -6.81 2.60
CA CYS A 205 12.96 -6.79 3.70
C CYS A 205 12.22 -6.83 5.05
N ASP A 206 12.79 -7.53 6.03
CA ASP A 206 12.24 -7.67 7.39
C ASP A 206 10.87 -8.33 7.52
N VAL A 207 10.32 -8.90 6.46
CA VAL A 207 9.21 -9.87 6.55
C VAL A 207 9.72 -11.15 7.22
N LYS A 208 9.18 -11.54 8.37
CA LYS A 208 9.63 -12.75 9.10
C LYS A 208 8.92 -14.02 8.63
N GLU A 209 7.67 -13.91 8.21
CA GLU A 209 6.88 -15.02 7.69
C GLU A 209 6.27 -14.68 6.33
N LEU A 210 6.48 -15.58 5.36
CA LEU A 210 5.89 -15.51 4.04
C LEU A 210 4.95 -16.67 3.81
N VAL A 211 3.73 -16.37 3.34
CA VAL A 211 2.78 -17.37 2.88
C VAL A 211 2.28 -17.05 1.49
N LEU A 212 2.48 -17.98 0.56
CA LEU A 212 1.98 -17.92 -0.81
C LEU A 212 1.10 -19.14 -1.08
N GLU A 213 -0.15 -18.91 -1.47
CA GLU A 213 -1.10 -19.98 -1.75
C GLU A 213 -1.97 -19.71 -2.98
N ASN A 214 -2.11 -20.71 -3.87
CA ASN A 214 -3.01 -20.65 -5.03
C ASN A 214 -2.71 -19.43 -5.94
N ILE A 215 -1.45 -19.31 -6.36
CA ILE A 215 -0.92 -18.25 -7.26
C ILE A 215 -0.22 -18.91 -8.46
N MET A 216 -1.00 -19.62 -9.27
CA MET A 216 -0.46 -20.54 -10.27
C MET A 216 -0.10 -19.89 -11.62
N ASN A 217 -0.59 -18.69 -11.90
CA ASN A 217 -0.58 -18.11 -13.26
C ASN A 217 0.44 -16.99 -13.50
N VAL A 218 1.38 -16.77 -12.58
CA VAL A 218 2.43 -15.76 -12.77
C VAL A 218 3.38 -16.21 -13.87
N GLN A 219 3.46 -15.43 -14.95
CA GLN A 219 4.36 -15.69 -16.08
C GLN A 219 5.51 -14.69 -16.15
N ASN A 220 5.29 -13.47 -15.64
CA ASN A 220 6.26 -12.39 -15.71
C ASN A 220 6.61 -11.92 -14.30
N VAL A 221 7.88 -12.03 -13.96
CA VAL A 221 8.45 -11.45 -12.74
C VAL A 221 9.62 -10.58 -13.18
N ASN A 222 9.43 -9.27 -13.12
CA ASN A 222 10.41 -8.28 -13.54
C ASN A 222 11.00 -7.62 -12.29
N ILE A 223 12.32 -7.70 -12.14
CA ILE A 223 13.03 -7.02 -11.06
C ILE A 223 13.90 -5.93 -11.69
N ILE A 224 13.62 -4.68 -11.36
CA ILE A 224 14.32 -3.50 -11.83
C ILE A 224 15.14 -3.00 -10.64
N LYS A 225 16.35 -3.54 -10.49
CA LYS A 225 17.21 -3.22 -9.35
C LYS A 225 17.94 -1.91 -9.56
N ASP A 226 18.03 -1.13 -8.48
CA ASP A 226 18.86 0.07 -8.41
C ASP A 226 20.25 -0.24 -7.80
N GLN A 227 20.37 -1.30 -6.99
CA GLN A 227 21.59 -1.73 -6.30
C GLN A 227 21.77 -3.27 -6.30
N ASN A 228 22.79 -3.78 -5.61
CA ASN A 228 23.08 -5.21 -5.46
C ASN A 228 22.38 -5.88 -4.24
N SER A 229 21.34 -5.27 -3.67
CA SER A 229 20.65 -5.80 -2.48
C SER A 229 19.72 -6.99 -2.79
N SER A 230 19.32 -7.70 -1.74
CA SER A 230 18.34 -8.77 -1.77
C SER A 230 16.90 -8.21 -1.74
N LEU A 231 15.94 -9.03 -2.18
CA LEU A 231 14.51 -8.70 -2.05
C LEU A 231 14.00 -9.02 -0.63
N PHE A 232 14.61 -10.03 0.00
CA PHE A 232 14.29 -10.50 1.33
C PHE A 232 15.52 -10.37 2.22
N ASN A 233 15.30 -9.95 3.45
CA ASN A 233 16.27 -10.08 4.55
C ASN A 233 15.50 -10.48 5.81
N ASN A 234 16.14 -11.27 6.67
CA ASN A 234 15.55 -11.72 7.94
C ASN A 234 14.26 -12.57 7.83
N LEU A 235 14.00 -13.17 6.67
CA LEU A 235 12.89 -14.10 6.46
C LEU A 235 13.17 -15.42 7.20
N LYS A 236 12.24 -15.83 8.07
CA LYS A 236 12.41 -16.99 8.97
C LYS A 236 11.56 -18.18 8.60
N ARG A 237 10.35 -17.93 8.06
CA ARG A 237 9.37 -18.98 7.74
C ARG A 237 8.78 -18.74 6.36
N ILE A 238 8.68 -19.82 5.58
CA ILE A 238 8.09 -19.79 4.25
C ILE A 238 7.10 -20.94 4.13
N SER A 239 5.90 -20.64 3.64
CA SER A 239 4.90 -21.62 3.25
C SER A 239 4.45 -21.32 1.82
N ILE A 240 4.65 -22.28 0.92
CA ILE A 240 4.35 -22.15 -0.51
C ILE A 240 3.51 -23.35 -0.93
N THR A 241 2.29 -23.13 -1.43
CA THR A 241 1.39 -24.18 -1.89
C THR A 241 0.68 -23.74 -3.18
N ASN A 242 0.72 -24.56 -4.24
CA ASN A 242 0.10 -24.24 -5.55
C ASN A 242 0.54 -22.87 -6.10
N VAL A 243 1.85 -22.67 -6.24
CA VAL A 243 2.43 -21.41 -6.73
C VAL A 243 3.26 -21.69 -7.98
N SER A 244 3.21 -20.77 -8.95
CA SER A 244 4.00 -20.87 -10.19
C SER A 244 5.51 -20.99 -9.91
N SER A 245 6.23 -21.71 -10.76
CA SER A 245 7.70 -21.79 -10.69
C SER A 245 8.32 -20.40 -10.84
N LYS A 246 7.77 -19.57 -11.73
CA LYS A 246 8.28 -18.22 -11.99
C LYS A 246 8.31 -17.34 -10.74
N LEU A 247 7.27 -17.44 -9.90
CA LEU A 247 7.24 -16.72 -8.62
C LEU A 247 8.17 -17.37 -7.58
N THR A 248 8.23 -18.70 -7.52
CA THR A 248 9.08 -19.38 -6.53
C THR A 248 10.58 -19.25 -6.82
N ASP A 249 10.97 -18.99 -8.06
CA ASP A 249 12.37 -18.72 -8.44
C ASP A 249 12.94 -17.45 -7.79
N LEU A 250 12.09 -16.50 -7.35
CA LEU A 250 12.52 -15.33 -6.57
C LEU A 250 13.28 -15.72 -5.31
N PHE A 251 12.91 -16.84 -4.68
CA PHE A 251 13.49 -17.27 -3.40
C PHE A 251 14.78 -18.06 -3.55
N LYS A 252 15.07 -18.60 -4.76
CA LYS A 252 16.26 -19.43 -5.00
C LYS A 252 17.55 -18.61 -5.12
N HIS A 253 17.43 -17.31 -5.41
CA HIS A 253 18.55 -16.41 -5.60
C HIS A 253 18.98 -15.69 -4.32
N ASP A 254 18.25 -15.84 -3.22
CA ASP A 254 18.64 -15.25 -1.94
C ASP A 254 19.63 -16.19 -1.21
N LYS A 255 20.81 -15.66 -0.90
CA LYS A 255 21.96 -16.43 -0.38
C LYS A 255 21.71 -17.09 0.98
N HIS A 256 20.58 -16.76 1.62
CA HIS A 256 20.16 -17.36 2.89
C HIS A 256 19.43 -18.69 2.76
N PHE A 257 19.11 -19.15 1.54
CA PHE A 257 18.35 -20.38 1.29
C PHE A 257 19.14 -21.46 0.52
N GLN A 258 20.47 -21.37 0.49
CA GLN A 258 21.38 -22.44 0.05
C GLN A 258 22.00 -23.15 1.25
#